data_AF-A0A1H7GH28-F1
#
_entry.id   AF-A0A1H7GH28-F1
#
_cell.length_a   1.000
_cell.length_b   1.000
_cell.length_c   1.000
_cell.angle_alpha   90.00
_cell.angle_beta   90.00
_cell.angle_gamma   90.00
#
_symmetry.space_group_name_H-M   'P 1'
#
loop_
_entity.id
_entity.type
_entity.pdbx_description
1 polymer ?
#
loop_
_entity_poly.entity_id
_entity_poly.type
_entity_poly.pdbx_seq_one_letter_code
_entity_poly.pdbx_strand_id
1 'polypeptide(L)' 'MNKYKETFGVDISKDVFDVYGSTIGHNQYKNDAKAICEYALINEVSLYNALTDT' A
#
# COMPACT_ATOMS: atom_id res chain seq x y z
N MET A 1 3.17 23.57 11.10
CA MET A 1 3.46 22.17 10.72
C MET A 1 2.64 21.85 9.48
N ASN A 2 3.24 21.84 8.30
CA ASN A 2 2.50 21.53 7.07
C ASN A 2 2.07 20.06 7.14
N LYS A 3 0.76 19.82 7.18
CA LYS A 3 0.18 18.48 7.07
C LYS A 3 0.34 18.02 5.63
N TYR A 4 1.50 17.50 5.27
CA TYR A 4 1.65 16.78 4.01
C TYR A 4 0.98 15.43 4.17
N LYS A 5 -0.01 15.13 3.33
CA LYS A 5 -0.58 13.79 3.19
C LYS A 5 -0.17 13.30 1.81
N GLU A 6 0.79 12.38 1.75
CA GLU A 6 1.13 11.71 0.51
C GLU A 6 -0.05 10.80 0.11
N THR A 7 -0.47 10.86 -1.14
CA THR A 7 -1.48 9.96 -1.69
C THR A 7 -0.75 8.96 -2.58
N PHE A 8 -0.88 7.68 -2.27
CA PHE A 8 -0.32 6.61 -3.07
C PHE A 8 -1.36 6.13 -4.08
N GLY A 9 -1.01 6.16 -5.37
CA GLY A 9 -1.79 5.47 -6.40
C GLY A 9 -1.39 4.00 -6.44
N VAL A 10 -2.35 3.09 -6.37
CA VAL A 10 -2.11 1.65 -6.46
C VAL A 10 -2.89 1.07 -7.64
N ASP A 11 -2.19 0.60 -8.69
CA ASP A 11 -2.80 -0.18 -9.78
C ASP A 11 -2.57 -1.67 -9.53
N ILE A 12 -3.66 -2.43 -9.42
CA ILE A 12 -3.66 -3.88 -9.20
C ILE A 12 -4.18 -4.53 -10.47
N SER A 13 -3.34 -4.51 -11.51
CA SER A 13 -3.64 -5.19 -12.75
C SER A 13 -2.45 -6.08 -13.11
N LYS A 14 -2.66 -7.42 -13.03
CA LYS A 14 -1.70 -8.53 -13.30
C LYS A 14 -1.00 -9.08 -12.05
N ASP A 15 0.07 -9.86 -12.25
CA ASP A 15 0.87 -10.53 -11.21
C ASP A 15 1.70 -9.57 -10.34
N VAL A 16 1.60 -8.27 -10.61
CA VAL A 16 2.26 -7.18 -9.88
C VAL A 16 1.26 -6.05 -9.61
N PHE A 17 1.52 -5.27 -8.57
CA PHE A 17 0.88 -3.99 -8.34
C PHE A 17 1.91 -2.87 -8.33
N ASP A 18 1.54 -1.75 -8.96
CA ASP A 18 2.35 -0.53 -9.06
C ASP A 18 1.94 0.45 -7.97
N VAL A 19 2.91 0.94 -7.20
CA VAL A 19 2.73 1.99 -6.19
C VAL A 19 3.46 3.24 -6.66
N TYR A 20 2.72 4.34 -6.80
CA TYR A 20 3.28 5.65 -7.08
C TYR A 20 3.09 6.61 -5.90
N GLY A 21 4.18 7.17 -5.40
CA GLY A 21 4.20 8.29 -4.46
C GLY A 21 4.98 9.48 -5.01
N SER A 22 4.63 10.68 -4.60
CA SER A 22 5.28 11.92 -5.05
C SER A 22 6.72 12.04 -4.57
N THR A 23 7.05 11.42 -3.43
CA THR A 23 8.39 11.49 -2.82
C THR A 23 9.21 10.24 -3.11
N ILE A 24 8.56 9.08 -3.21
CA ILE A 24 9.21 7.78 -3.43
C ILE A 24 9.27 7.35 -4.89
N GLY A 25 8.50 8.00 -5.77
CA GLY A 25 8.42 7.63 -7.19
C GLY A 25 7.61 6.35 -7.41
N HIS A 26 8.07 5.49 -8.32
CA HIS A 26 7.36 4.30 -8.80
C HIS A 26 8.01 3.01 -8.30
N ASN A 27 7.25 2.22 -7.53
CA ASN A 27 7.68 0.92 -7.00
C ASN A 27 6.72 -0.18 -7.47
N GLN A 28 7.27 -1.37 -7.74
CA GLN A 28 6.50 -2.55 -8.12
C GLN A 28 6.62 -3.63 -7.05
N TYR A 29 5.49 -4.24 -6.75
CA TYR A 29 5.39 -5.35 -5.81
C TYR A 29 4.64 -6.50 -6.45
N LYS A 30 4.88 -7.71 -5.97
CA LYS A 30 4.11 -8.87 -6.41
C LYS A 30 2.66 -8.75 -5.94
N ASN A 31 1.70 -9.12 -6.78
CA ASN A 31 0.29 -9.14 -6.42
C ASN A 31 -0.07 -10.39 -5.60
N ASP A 32 0.50 -10.50 -4.40
CA ASP A 32 0.14 -11.52 -3.43
C ASP A 32 -0.11 -10.93 -2.03
N ALA A 33 -0.82 -11.69 -1.21
CA ALA A 33 -1.25 -11.23 0.12
C ALA A 33 -0.07 -10.85 1.03
N LYS A 34 1.09 -11.49 0.84
CA LYS A 34 2.28 -11.21 1.64
C LYS A 34 2.84 -9.83 1.31
N ALA A 35 3.03 -9.55 0.02
CA ALA A 35 3.55 -8.26 -0.45
C ALA A 35 2.60 -7.10 -0.12
N ILE A 36 1.29 -7.31 -0.21
CA ILE A 36 0.27 -6.32 0.17
C ILE A 36 0.35 -6.03 1.69
N CYS A 37 0.45 -7.07 2.51
CA CYS A 37 0.55 -6.92 3.97
C CYS A 37 1.85 -6.20 4.38
N GLU A 38 2.98 -6.56 3.78
CA GLU A 38 4.27 -5.93 4.03
C GLU A 38 4.26 -4.44 3.64
N TYR A 39 3.73 -4.11 2.46
CA TYR A 39 3.56 -2.73 2.03
C TYR A 39 2.69 -1.93 3.01
N ALA A 40 1.57 -2.49 3.44
CA ALA A 40 0.66 -1.83 4.36
C ALA A 40 1.28 -1.58 5.74
N LEU A 41 2.04 -2.55 6.28
CA LEU A 41 2.74 -2.41 7.55
C LEU A 41 3.81 -1.31 7.50
N ILE A 42 4.60 -1.26 6.42
CA ILE A 42 5.65 -0.23 6.24
C ILE A 42 5.05 1.18 6.15
N ASN A 43 3.90 1.31 5.48
CA ASN A 43 3.25 2.60 5.23
C ASN A 43 2.17 2.93 6.27
N GLU A 44 2.09 2.17 7.37
CA GLU A 44 1.09 2.34 8.43
C GLU A 44 -0.37 2.38 7.91
N VAL A 45 -0.63 1.67 6.81
CA VAL A 45 -1.96 1.52 6.23
C VAL A 45 -2.75 0.56 7.11
N SER A 46 -3.92 1.00 7.58
CA SER A 46 -4.81 0.15 8.37
C SER A 46 -5.25 -1.06 7.56
N LEU A 47 -4.95 -2.25 8.07
CA LEU A 47 -5.38 -3.52 7.48
C LEU A 47 -6.68 -3.98 8.14
N TYR A 48 -7.66 -4.34 7.31
CA TYR A 48 -8.89 -4.97 7.80
C TYR A 48 -8.59 -6.39 8.29
N ASN A 49 -9.00 -6.70 9.52
CA ASN A 49 -8.93 -8.05 10.08
C ASN A 49 -10.34 -8.53 10.43
N ALA A 50 -10.88 -9.40 9.58
CA ALA A 50 -12.23 -9.94 9.71
C ALA A 50 -12.49 -10.67 11.05
N LEU A 51 -11.44 -11.08 11.78
CA LEU A 51 -11.58 -11.79 13.06
C LEU A 51 -11.75 -10.85 14.26
N THR A 52 -11.46 -9.56 14.10
CA THR A 52 -11.46 -8.58 15.21
C THR A 52 -12.46 -7.45 15.03
N ASP A 53 -13.12 -7.35 13.88
CA ASP A 53 -14.22 -6.40 13.66
C ASP A 53 -15.56 -7.04 14.06
N THR A 54 -16.02 -6.73 15.29
CA THR A 54 -17.37 -6.99 15.82
C THR A 54 -18.07 -5.71 16.23
#